data_AF-A0AAU3KKQ3-F1
#
_entry.id   AF-A0AAU3KKQ3-F1
#
_cell.length_a   1.000
_cell.length_b   1.000
_cell.length_c   1.000
_cell.angle_alpha   90.00
_cell.angle_beta   90.00
_cell.angle_gamma   90.00
#
_symmetry.space_group_name_H-M   'P 1'
#
loop_
_entity.id
_entity.type
_entity.pdbx_description
1 polymer ?
#
loop_
_entity_poly.entity_id
_entity_poly.type
_entity_poly.pdbx_seq_one_letter_code
_entity_poly.pdbx_strand_id
1 'polypeptide(L)'
;MRPYQVATETITALVATTVAGLSLAMPIDFGWTSNTSALHMDLMAYTLPRAVGAGALVAMIVAVLITTLGSTVIAWATALGGLLALTVNHIFGHTTEPASALATLNFIDSLAGGVVLGALGAAVLHHRLPAYGWTLGVLISVLLGSVSPMPHLGGLLNESLSSSATSSWDAMDMPPLWMLVVALVLVAIGTLANRNRKPAERPSIELPMTPILAGVVLVGVTVASAEWLARNGDSFAGIGMAVVTTVATALIAAMLLPGRDGELVLVMVGLSAVGSAALAAQLPAWSIPLSVAVMSVGMWYGTRRGAPMVCLLLVLVLGLFTALTANTDRAIWTVGGTTALVWLAGYALTSATPRYVPNRVLATVVIFIPSAVLGLRDYAARGHYAMQESSRSIVCTVVPEDVSAPAWTASLIVIGCIVGLYVLRYNRPPSGPADAEMAESPTLTPADE
;
A
#
# COMPACT_ATOMS: atom_id res chain seq x y z
N MET A 1 15.44 -26.55 -2.43
CA MET A 1 16.26 -25.50 -1.78
C MET A 1 16.61 -25.95 -0.37
N ARG A 2 17.78 -25.57 0.16
CA ARG A 2 18.12 -25.88 1.56
C ARG A 2 17.24 -25.04 2.50
N PRO A 3 16.80 -25.56 3.67
CA PRO A 3 15.88 -24.85 4.56
C PRO A 3 16.43 -23.48 5.00
N TYR A 4 17.74 -23.37 5.24
CA TYR A 4 18.40 -22.12 5.58
C TYR A 4 18.28 -21.05 4.49
N GLN A 5 18.30 -21.43 3.21
CA GLN A 5 18.15 -20.48 2.09
C GLN A 5 16.74 -19.88 2.04
N VAL A 6 15.73 -20.71 2.28
CA VAL A 6 14.33 -20.26 2.30
C VAL A 6 14.10 -19.32 3.48
N ALA A 7 14.67 -19.62 4.65
CA ALA A 7 14.62 -18.75 5.81
C ALA A 7 15.28 -17.39 5.53
N THR A 8 16.49 -17.38 4.96
CA THR A 8 17.18 -16.13 4.62
C THR A 8 16.41 -15.33 3.58
N GLU A 9 15.91 -15.95 2.51
CA GLU A 9 15.10 -15.25 1.50
C GLU A 9 13.82 -14.66 2.10
N THR A 10 13.18 -15.37 3.03
CA THR A 10 11.95 -14.90 3.69
C THR A 10 12.22 -13.72 4.63
N ILE A 11 13.29 -13.79 5.43
CA ILE A 11 13.69 -12.69 6.33
C ILE A 11 14.12 -11.47 5.51
N THR A 12 14.92 -11.67 4.46
CA THR A 12 15.33 -10.58 3.57
C THR A 12 14.12 -9.94 2.90
N ALA A 13 13.18 -10.74 2.38
CA ALA A 13 11.94 -10.23 1.79
C ALA A 13 11.14 -9.41 2.80
N LEU A 14 10.97 -9.92 4.03
CA LEU A 14 10.25 -9.24 5.10
C LEU A 14 10.86 -7.88 5.45
N VAL A 15 12.17 -7.85 5.74
CA VAL A 15 12.85 -6.63 6.20
C VAL A 15 12.95 -5.61 5.07
N ALA A 16 13.39 -6.02 3.89
CA ALA A 16 13.60 -5.09 2.78
C ALA A 16 12.29 -4.53 2.22
N THR A 17 11.20 -5.31 2.23
CA THR A 17 9.87 -4.78 1.85
C THR A 17 9.27 -3.88 2.92
N THR A 18 9.53 -4.14 4.20
CA THR A 18 9.15 -3.21 5.27
C THR A 18 9.81 -1.85 5.05
N VAL A 19 11.12 -1.84 4.78
CA VAL A 19 11.87 -0.61 4.48
C VAL A 19 11.35 0.08 3.23
N ALA A 20 11.21 -0.66 2.13
CA ALA A 20 10.76 -0.09 0.86
C ALA A 20 9.32 0.44 0.92
N GLY A 21 8.44 -0.26 1.62
CA GLY A 21 7.07 0.20 1.87
C GLY A 21 7.03 1.42 2.80
N LEU A 22 7.94 1.53 3.77
CA LEU A 22 8.04 2.72 4.60
C LEU A 22 8.50 3.93 3.80
N SER A 23 9.52 3.78 2.95
CA SER A 23 9.95 4.85 2.03
C SER A 23 8.83 5.29 1.07
N LEU A 24 7.93 4.37 0.72
CA LEU A 24 6.78 4.66 -0.13
C LEU A 24 5.62 5.31 0.66
N ALA A 25 5.32 4.84 1.88
CA ALA A 25 4.21 5.34 2.70
C ALA A 25 4.53 6.66 3.44
N MET A 26 5.77 6.81 3.88
CA MET A 26 6.28 7.92 4.68
C MET A 26 7.60 8.41 4.09
N PRO A 27 7.55 9.14 2.98
CA PRO A 27 8.76 9.70 2.41
C PRO A 27 9.37 10.84 3.26
N ILE A 28 8.80 11.21 4.41
CA ILE A 28 9.21 12.40 5.20
C ILE A 28 9.76 12.03 6.58
N ASP A 29 10.95 12.55 6.87
CA ASP A 29 11.48 12.80 8.21
C ASP A 29 10.80 14.05 8.79
N PHE A 30 9.89 13.87 9.75
CA PHE A 30 9.18 14.98 10.39
C PHE A 30 10.07 15.77 11.35
N GLY A 31 11.22 15.21 11.76
CA GLY A 31 12.25 15.95 12.50
C GLY A 31 12.76 17.16 11.70
N TRP A 32 12.89 17.02 10.38
CA TRP A 32 13.30 18.11 9.48
C TRP A 32 12.24 19.21 9.33
N THR A 33 10.96 18.89 9.57
CA THR A 33 9.85 19.84 9.39
C THR A 33 9.65 20.80 10.55
N SER A 34 10.23 20.49 11.72
CA SER A 34 10.17 21.33 12.92
C SER A 34 10.69 22.77 12.72
N ASN A 35 11.56 22.99 11.73
CA ASN A 35 12.10 24.30 11.35
C ASN A 35 11.56 24.84 10.02
N THR A 36 10.55 24.22 9.41
CA THR A 36 10.02 24.60 8.08
C THR A 36 8.79 25.49 8.18
N SER A 37 8.62 26.42 7.24
CA SER A 37 7.44 27.31 7.25
C SER A 37 6.14 26.55 6.92
N ALA A 38 5.01 27.00 7.45
CA ALA A 38 3.69 26.38 7.21
C ALA A 38 3.35 26.23 5.71
N LEU A 39 3.86 27.12 4.87
CA LEU A 39 3.74 27.04 3.41
C LEU A 39 4.42 25.79 2.83
N HIS A 40 5.58 25.39 3.37
CA HIS A 40 6.28 24.20 2.90
C HIS A 40 5.58 22.91 3.35
N MET A 41 5.02 22.90 4.56
CA MET A 41 4.20 21.78 5.02
C MET A 41 2.95 21.58 4.13
N ASP A 42 2.33 22.68 3.68
CA ASP A 42 1.19 22.61 2.76
C ASP A 42 1.62 22.11 1.36
N LEU A 43 2.72 22.63 0.81
CA LEU A 43 3.28 22.12 -0.46
C LEU A 43 3.69 20.64 -0.41
N MET A 44 4.17 20.15 0.74
CA MET A 44 4.46 18.72 0.95
C MET A 44 3.18 17.88 0.95
N ALA A 45 2.11 18.34 1.60
CA ALA A 45 0.82 17.65 1.62
C ALA A 45 0.23 17.44 0.21
N TYR A 46 0.46 18.39 -0.71
CA TYR A 46 -0.01 18.27 -2.10
C TYR A 46 0.87 17.38 -2.99
N THR A 47 2.17 17.25 -2.70
CA THR A 47 3.11 16.50 -3.56
C THR A 47 3.25 15.04 -3.16
N LEU A 48 3.02 14.71 -1.89
CA LEU A 48 3.18 13.36 -1.35
C LEU A 48 2.25 12.32 -2.00
N PRO A 49 0.92 12.55 -2.17
CA PRO A 49 0.03 11.64 -2.90
C PRO A 49 0.54 11.24 -4.29
N ARG A 50 1.13 12.20 -5.01
CA ARG A 50 1.70 12.00 -6.35
C ARG A 50 2.99 11.20 -6.31
N ALA A 51 3.86 11.47 -5.34
CA ALA A 51 5.10 10.72 -5.16
C ALA A 51 4.82 9.24 -4.85
N VAL A 52 3.91 8.98 -3.92
CA VAL A 52 3.43 7.63 -3.57
C VAL A 52 2.83 6.92 -4.78
N GLY A 53 1.97 7.60 -5.54
CA GLY A 53 1.42 7.07 -6.80
C GLY A 53 2.48 6.75 -7.85
N ALA A 54 3.49 7.62 -8.02
CA ALA A 54 4.60 7.37 -8.93
C ALA A 54 5.45 6.16 -8.50
N GLY A 55 5.77 6.07 -7.21
CA GLY A 55 6.46 4.90 -6.62
C GLY A 55 5.68 3.60 -6.84
N ALA A 56 4.37 3.64 -6.65
CA ALA A 56 3.47 2.53 -6.92
C ALA A 56 3.51 2.05 -8.38
N LEU A 57 3.49 3.00 -9.34
CA LEU A 57 3.62 2.69 -10.76
C LEU A 57 5.00 2.11 -11.10
N VAL A 58 6.07 2.66 -10.53
CA VAL A 58 7.42 2.13 -10.71
C VAL A 58 7.52 0.70 -10.18
N ALA A 59 6.95 0.41 -9.01
CA ALA A 59 6.93 -0.96 -8.47
C ALA A 59 6.29 -1.96 -9.44
N MET A 60 5.17 -1.58 -10.03
CA MET A 60 4.48 -2.42 -11.00
C MET A 60 5.28 -2.57 -12.30
N ILE A 61 5.81 -1.48 -12.88
CA ILE A 61 6.62 -1.52 -14.11
C ILE A 61 7.85 -2.40 -13.90
N VAL A 62 8.56 -2.21 -12.80
CA VAL A 62 9.75 -2.99 -12.43
C VAL A 62 9.40 -4.46 -12.25
N ALA A 63 8.28 -4.78 -11.58
CA ALA A 63 7.82 -6.17 -11.46
C ALA A 63 7.52 -6.80 -12.82
N VAL A 64 6.86 -6.10 -13.74
CA VAL A 64 6.60 -6.60 -15.10
C VAL A 64 7.91 -6.82 -15.86
N LEU A 65 8.79 -5.82 -15.91
CA LEU A 65 10.06 -5.92 -16.63
C LEU A 65 10.91 -7.09 -16.11
N ILE A 66 11.07 -7.22 -14.80
CA ILE A 66 11.89 -8.29 -14.22
C ILE A 66 11.26 -9.67 -14.45
N THR A 67 9.94 -9.80 -14.30
CA THR A 67 9.27 -11.08 -14.58
C THR A 67 9.38 -11.47 -16.05
N THR A 68 9.36 -10.53 -16.99
CA THR A 68 9.61 -10.81 -18.42
C THR A 68 11.06 -11.23 -18.71
N LEU A 69 12.03 -10.69 -17.97
CA LEU A 69 13.44 -11.08 -18.11
C LEU A 69 13.71 -12.51 -17.59
N GLY A 70 12.86 -13.03 -16.69
CA GLY A 70 12.95 -14.40 -16.16
C GLY A 70 14.19 -14.69 -15.31
N SER A 71 14.94 -13.65 -14.91
CA SER A 71 16.20 -13.78 -14.16
C SER A 71 16.03 -13.30 -12.72
N THR A 72 16.10 -14.23 -11.78
CA THR A 72 16.10 -13.94 -10.34
C THR A 72 17.32 -13.09 -9.94
N VAL A 73 18.46 -13.23 -10.63
CA VAL A 73 19.67 -12.43 -10.36
C VAL A 73 19.41 -10.96 -10.65
N ILE A 74 18.77 -10.65 -11.78
CA ILE A 74 18.42 -9.28 -12.16
C ILE A 74 17.44 -8.71 -11.12
N ALA A 75 16.50 -9.51 -10.64
CA ALA A 75 15.56 -9.11 -9.59
C ALA A 75 16.26 -8.70 -8.28
N TRP A 76 17.20 -9.51 -7.80
CA TRP A 76 17.96 -9.16 -6.59
C TRP A 76 18.92 -7.99 -6.79
N ALA A 77 19.58 -7.91 -7.95
CA ALA A 77 20.49 -6.81 -8.27
C ALA A 77 19.75 -5.46 -8.41
N THR A 78 18.56 -5.45 -9.01
CA THR A 78 17.73 -4.25 -9.12
C THR A 78 17.18 -3.81 -7.76
N ALA A 79 16.76 -4.75 -6.91
CA ALA A 79 16.41 -4.45 -5.52
C ALA A 79 17.61 -3.86 -4.75
N LEU A 80 18.81 -4.40 -4.94
CA LEU A 80 20.04 -3.86 -4.33
C LEU A 80 20.31 -2.43 -4.81
N GLY A 81 20.18 -2.17 -6.12
CA GLY A 81 20.35 -0.84 -6.71
C GLY A 81 19.35 0.18 -6.17
N GLY A 82 18.07 -0.19 -6.07
CA GLY A 82 17.04 0.68 -5.49
C GLY A 82 17.32 0.99 -4.01
N LEU A 83 17.79 0.01 -3.24
CA LEU A 83 18.11 0.19 -1.83
C LEU A 83 19.39 1.01 -1.60
N LEU A 84 20.37 0.90 -2.50
CA LEU A 84 21.52 1.80 -2.55
C LEU A 84 21.08 3.24 -2.83
N ALA A 85 20.19 3.45 -3.81
CA ALA A 85 19.65 4.77 -4.11
C ALA A 85 18.92 5.38 -2.91
N LEU A 86 18.07 4.61 -2.21
CA LEU A 86 17.44 5.02 -0.95
C LEU A 86 18.48 5.42 0.11
N THR A 87 19.48 4.58 0.34
CA THR A 87 20.49 4.82 1.37
C THR A 87 21.31 6.08 1.07
N VAL A 88 21.68 6.27 -0.20
CA VAL A 88 22.39 7.45 -0.68
C VAL A 88 21.53 8.70 -0.53
N ASN A 89 20.26 8.64 -0.91
CA ASN A 89 19.32 9.75 -0.76
C ASN A 89 19.17 10.17 0.71
N HIS A 90 19.03 9.19 1.61
CA HIS A 90 18.91 9.42 3.05
C HIS A 90 20.18 10.07 3.64
N ILE A 91 21.38 9.59 3.27
CA ILE A 91 22.65 10.17 3.73
C ILE A 91 22.83 11.61 3.23
N PHE A 92 22.55 11.88 1.95
CA PHE A 92 22.70 13.22 1.39
C PHE A 92 21.63 14.19 1.88
N GLY A 93 20.42 13.70 2.17
CA GLY A 93 19.33 14.48 2.75
C GLY A 93 19.73 15.15 4.07
N HIS A 94 20.49 14.48 4.94
CA HIS A 94 21.00 15.08 6.18
C HIS A 94 22.04 16.20 5.97
N THR A 95 22.63 16.33 4.79
CA THR A 95 23.77 17.24 4.53
C THR A 95 23.42 18.49 3.73
N THR A 96 22.22 18.56 3.14
CA THR A 96 21.82 19.65 2.21
C THR A 96 20.82 20.61 2.86
N GLU A 97 20.89 21.90 2.50
CA GLU A 97 20.02 22.93 3.08
C GLU A 97 18.51 22.63 2.83
N PRO A 98 17.65 22.75 3.85
CA PRO A 98 16.35 22.07 3.90
C PRO A 98 15.25 22.65 2.99
N ALA A 99 15.40 23.83 2.37
CA ALA A 99 14.25 24.58 1.86
C ALA A 99 13.71 24.12 0.49
N SER A 100 14.56 23.69 -0.46
CA SER A 100 14.13 23.33 -1.83
C SER A 100 14.32 21.85 -2.20
N ALA A 101 14.98 21.07 -1.33
CA ALA A 101 15.33 19.67 -1.59
C ALA A 101 14.24 18.67 -1.19
N LEU A 102 13.40 18.96 -0.18
CA LEU A 102 12.47 18.00 0.44
C LEU A 102 11.51 17.30 -0.53
N ALA A 103 10.82 18.05 -1.39
CA ALA A 103 9.86 17.47 -2.34
C ALA A 103 10.54 16.54 -3.36
N THR A 104 11.76 16.89 -3.78
CA THR A 104 12.56 16.08 -4.71
C THR A 104 13.06 14.81 -4.03
N LEU A 105 13.56 14.93 -2.79
CA LEU A 105 14.01 13.78 -1.99
C LEU A 105 12.87 12.78 -1.75
N ASN A 106 11.67 13.26 -1.42
CA ASN A 106 10.48 12.42 -1.22
C ASN A 106 10.08 11.66 -2.49
N PHE A 107 10.21 12.32 -3.65
CA PHE A 107 9.92 11.68 -4.93
C PHE A 107 10.96 10.59 -5.23
N ILE A 108 12.24 10.84 -4.97
CA ILE A 108 13.31 9.85 -5.11
C ILE A 108 13.07 8.66 -4.18
N ASP A 109 12.71 8.89 -2.91
CA ASP A 109 12.44 7.82 -1.95
C ASP A 109 11.23 6.98 -2.35
N SER A 110 10.16 7.61 -2.82
CA SER A 110 8.98 6.89 -3.30
C SER A 110 9.31 6.05 -4.55
N LEU A 111 10.06 6.60 -5.51
CA LEU A 111 10.49 5.88 -6.71
C LEU A 111 11.39 4.69 -6.35
N ALA A 112 12.39 4.91 -5.50
CA ALA A 112 13.36 3.89 -5.13
C ALA A 112 12.73 2.79 -4.25
N GLY A 113 11.84 3.16 -3.32
CA GLY A 113 10.99 2.20 -2.59
C GLY A 113 10.11 1.38 -3.54
N GLY A 114 9.55 2.03 -4.57
CA GLY A 114 8.85 1.35 -5.66
C GLY A 114 9.72 0.32 -6.38
N VAL A 115 10.93 0.70 -6.82
CA VAL A 115 11.90 -0.22 -7.46
C VAL A 115 12.15 -1.44 -6.58
N VAL A 116 12.42 -1.24 -5.29
CA VAL A 116 12.71 -2.34 -4.36
C VAL A 116 11.50 -3.26 -4.18
N LEU A 117 10.29 -2.71 -3.97
CA LEU A 117 9.07 -3.51 -3.82
C LEU A 117 8.77 -4.35 -5.07
N GLY A 118 8.85 -3.73 -6.25
CA GLY A 118 8.63 -4.40 -7.53
C GLY A 118 9.64 -5.50 -7.82
N ALA A 119 10.93 -5.20 -7.61
CA ALA A 119 12.02 -6.12 -7.85
C ALA A 119 12.01 -7.32 -6.90
N LEU A 120 11.82 -7.07 -5.59
CA LEU A 120 11.67 -8.15 -4.61
C LEU A 120 10.41 -8.97 -4.88
N GLY A 121 9.31 -8.33 -5.27
CA GLY A 121 8.08 -9.01 -5.65
C GLY A 121 8.34 -10.03 -6.77
N ALA A 122 9.00 -9.59 -7.84
CA ALA A 122 9.41 -10.48 -8.93
C ALA A 122 10.38 -11.59 -8.48
N ALA A 123 11.27 -11.32 -7.52
CA ALA A 123 12.23 -12.30 -7.02
C ALA A 123 11.58 -13.41 -6.17
N VAL A 124 10.64 -13.05 -5.30
CA VAL A 124 10.22 -13.92 -4.17
C VAL A 124 8.79 -14.46 -4.29
N LEU A 125 7.91 -13.84 -5.08
CA LEU A 125 6.49 -14.21 -5.13
C LEU A 125 6.22 -15.59 -5.79
N HIS A 126 7.22 -16.19 -6.43
CA HIS A 126 7.18 -17.56 -6.96
C HIS A 126 7.23 -18.65 -5.86
N HIS A 127 7.68 -18.30 -4.64
CA HIS A 127 7.81 -19.24 -3.52
C HIS A 127 6.85 -18.89 -2.40
N ARG A 128 6.15 -19.88 -1.84
CA ARG A 128 5.11 -19.65 -0.83
C ARG A 128 5.64 -18.88 0.39
N LEU A 129 6.71 -19.37 1.03
CA LEU A 129 7.25 -18.77 2.27
C LEU A 129 7.83 -17.36 2.06
N PRO A 130 8.73 -17.12 1.09
CA PRO A 130 9.19 -15.77 0.78
C PRO A 130 8.07 -14.81 0.36
N ALA A 131 7.04 -15.30 -0.33
CA ALA A 131 5.87 -14.49 -0.66
C ALA A 131 5.10 -14.04 0.58
N TYR A 132 5.00 -14.87 1.63
CA TYR A 132 4.45 -14.45 2.92
C TYR A 132 5.31 -13.35 3.56
N GLY A 133 6.64 -13.53 3.57
CA GLY A 133 7.56 -12.52 4.09
C GLY A 133 7.39 -11.16 3.39
N TRP A 134 7.33 -11.17 2.05
CA TRP A 134 7.14 -9.97 1.24
C TRP A 134 5.80 -9.26 1.54
N THR A 135 4.69 -10.01 1.56
CA THR A 135 3.36 -9.43 1.81
C THR A 135 3.21 -8.95 3.26
N LEU A 136 3.77 -9.68 4.23
CA LEU A 136 3.78 -9.27 5.63
C LEU A 136 4.61 -7.99 5.81
N GLY A 137 5.77 -7.87 5.15
CA GLY A 137 6.59 -6.67 5.25
C GLY A 137 5.93 -5.43 4.65
N VAL A 138 5.23 -5.58 3.52
CA VAL A 138 4.36 -4.50 2.99
C VAL A 138 3.31 -4.08 4.02
N LEU A 139 2.61 -5.03 4.64
CA LEU A 139 1.60 -4.67 5.64
C LEU A 139 2.20 -4.05 6.91
N ILE A 140 3.36 -4.53 7.37
CA ILE A 140 4.09 -3.95 8.51
C ILE A 140 4.47 -2.51 8.19
N SER A 141 4.90 -2.21 6.97
CA SER A 141 5.24 -0.84 6.58
C SER A 141 4.05 0.12 6.67
N VAL A 142 2.86 -0.32 6.25
CA VAL A 142 1.62 0.46 6.36
C VAL A 142 1.23 0.65 7.82
N LEU A 143 1.35 -0.40 8.64
CA LEU A 143 1.07 -0.34 10.07
C LEU A 143 2.02 0.63 10.79
N LEU A 144 3.33 0.54 10.53
CA LEU A 144 4.32 1.46 11.07
C LEU A 144 4.05 2.90 10.61
N GLY A 145 3.65 3.07 9.35
CA GLY A 145 3.20 4.35 8.81
C GLY A 145 1.89 4.88 9.41
N SER A 146 1.13 4.08 10.16
CA SER A 146 -0.07 4.55 10.85
C SER A 146 0.17 4.99 12.29
N VAL A 147 1.38 4.74 12.82
CA VAL A 147 1.74 4.99 14.24
C VAL A 147 2.53 6.28 14.41
N SER A 148 3.13 6.83 13.35
CA SER A 148 3.96 8.04 13.47
C SER A 148 3.10 9.25 13.83
N PRO A 149 3.47 9.99 14.89
CA PRO A 149 2.68 11.11 15.36
C PRO A 149 2.66 12.21 14.30
N MET A 150 1.47 12.61 13.85
CA MET A 150 1.33 13.85 13.09
C MET A 150 1.80 15.02 13.97
N PRO A 151 2.68 15.90 13.47
CA PRO A 151 3.04 17.12 14.19
C PRO A 151 1.78 17.94 14.41
N HIS A 152 1.50 18.25 15.67
CA HIS A 152 0.36 19.07 16.03
C HIS A 152 0.59 20.47 15.47
N LEU A 153 -0.22 20.89 14.49
CA LEU A 153 -0.35 22.29 14.11
C LEU A 153 -0.98 23.05 15.28
N GLY A 154 -0.16 23.47 16.23
CA GLY A 154 -0.59 24.12 17.45
C GLY A 154 0.58 24.38 18.38
N GLY A 155 1.45 25.31 17.99
CA GLY A 155 2.37 25.92 18.94
C GLY A 155 1.58 26.49 20.13
N LEU A 156 2.14 26.32 21.34
CA LEU A 156 1.75 26.93 22.63
C LEU A 156 0.77 26.20 23.58
N LEU A 157 0.34 24.96 23.34
CA LEU A 157 -0.60 24.30 24.30
C LEU A 157 -0.12 23.04 25.02
N ASN A 158 1.11 22.56 24.84
CA ASN A 158 1.57 21.35 25.55
C ASN A 158 3.01 21.38 26.06
N GLU A 159 3.54 22.55 26.41
CA GLU A 159 4.85 22.67 27.06
C GLU A 159 4.88 22.16 28.52
N SER A 160 3.75 21.70 29.08
CA SER A 160 3.67 21.31 30.50
C SER A 160 3.64 19.79 30.77
N LEU A 161 3.61 18.93 29.75
CA LEU A 161 3.50 17.47 29.94
C LEU A 161 4.73 16.66 29.50
N SER A 162 5.72 17.28 28.87
CA SER A 162 6.95 16.62 28.40
C SER A 162 8.08 16.62 29.43
N SER A 163 7.80 16.19 30.67
CA SER A 163 8.79 16.04 31.74
C SER A 163 8.85 14.63 32.35
N SER A 164 8.36 13.61 31.66
CA SER A 164 8.58 12.21 32.05
C SER A 164 9.41 11.46 30.99
N ALA A 165 10.69 11.38 31.28
CA ALA A 165 11.75 10.72 30.53
C ALA A 165 11.64 9.18 30.53
N THR A 166 10.62 8.63 29.85
CA THR A 166 10.54 7.18 29.59
C THR A 166 10.12 6.90 28.15
N SER A 167 11.12 6.49 27.35
CA SER A 167 11.04 5.97 25.98
C SER A 167 10.40 6.89 24.92
N SER A 168 11.10 7.98 24.57
CA SER A 168 10.90 8.64 23.27
C SER A 168 11.40 7.70 22.18
N TRP A 169 10.50 6.94 21.57
CA TRP A 169 10.77 6.48 20.21
C TRP A 169 10.82 7.77 19.39
N ASP A 170 12.03 8.23 19.06
CA ASP A 170 12.21 9.37 18.16
C ASP A 170 11.63 8.97 16.81
N ALA A 171 10.34 9.25 16.62
CA ALA A 171 9.61 9.02 15.39
C ALA A 171 10.03 10.02 14.29
N MET A 172 11.24 10.56 14.38
CA MET A 172 11.79 11.56 13.49
C MET A 172 12.43 10.89 12.26
N ASP A 173 13.14 9.76 12.40
CA ASP A 173 13.79 9.06 11.27
C ASP A 173 13.00 7.80 10.82
N MET A 174 12.17 7.91 9.78
CA MET A 174 11.54 6.75 9.12
C MET A 174 11.81 6.70 7.61
N PRO A 175 12.29 5.57 7.07
CA PRO A 175 12.81 4.39 7.77
C PRO A 175 14.16 4.69 8.45
N PRO A 176 14.43 4.17 9.66
CA PRO A 176 15.66 4.49 10.36
C PRO A 176 16.89 3.90 9.64
N LEU A 177 17.99 4.64 9.64
CA LEU A 177 19.21 4.31 8.87
C LEU A 177 19.74 2.90 9.18
N TRP A 178 19.65 2.44 10.44
CA TRP A 178 20.07 1.08 10.79
C TRP A 178 19.24 0.01 10.06
N MET A 179 17.95 0.25 9.83
CA MET A 179 17.06 -0.69 9.15
C MET A 179 17.34 -0.70 7.65
N LEU A 180 17.65 0.46 7.06
CA LEU A 180 18.17 0.58 5.68
C LEU A 180 19.46 -0.23 5.50
N VAL A 181 20.44 -0.06 6.40
CA VAL A 181 21.72 -0.79 6.34
C VAL A 181 21.52 -2.31 6.49
N VAL A 182 20.68 -2.74 7.43
CA VAL A 182 20.35 -4.17 7.60
C VAL A 182 19.69 -4.73 6.36
N ALA A 183 18.69 -4.03 5.79
CA ALA A 183 18.07 -4.44 4.54
C ALA A 183 19.08 -4.52 3.40
N LEU A 184 20.00 -3.55 3.30
CA LEU A 184 21.04 -3.50 2.26
C LEU A 184 21.96 -4.72 2.34
N VAL A 185 22.43 -5.05 3.53
CA VAL A 185 23.27 -6.23 3.76
C VAL A 185 22.51 -7.52 3.44
N LEU A 186 21.25 -7.64 3.88
CA LEU A 186 20.42 -8.82 3.62
C LEU A 186 20.14 -9.02 2.12
N VAL A 187 19.85 -7.94 1.39
CA VAL A 187 19.65 -7.97 -0.06
C VAL A 187 20.96 -8.28 -0.78
N ALA A 188 22.10 -7.73 -0.34
CA ALA A 188 23.41 -8.06 -0.90
C ALA A 188 23.76 -9.54 -0.74
N ILE A 189 23.49 -10.12 0.44
CA ILE A 189 23.63 -11.56 0.69
C ILE A 189 22.68 -12.36 -0.23
N GLY A 190 21.43 -11.91 -0.37
CA GLY A 190 20.45 -12.53 -1.28
C GLY A 190 20.90 -12.52 -2.74
N THR A 191 21.46 -11.41 -3.22
CA THR A 191 22.05 -11.26 -4.55
C THR A 191 23.22 -12.22 -4.74
N LEU A 192 24.14 -12.27 -3.77
CA LEU A 192 25.32 -13.13 -3.84
C LEU A 192 24.95 -14.62 -3.79
N ALA A 193 23.98 -14.99 -2.95
CA ALA A 193 23.49 -16.37 -2.83
C ALA A 193 22.79 -16.86 -4.11
N ASN A 194 22.13 -15.95 -4.83
CA ASN A 194 21.40 -16.27 -6.06
C ASN A 194 22.21 -16.07 -7.34
N ARG A 195 23.44 -15.54 -7.29
CA ARG A 195 24.28 -15.20 -8.46
C ARG A 195 24.47 -16.34 -9.47
N ASN A 196 24.45 -17.59 -9.00
CA ASN A 196 24.69 -18.78 -9.80
C ASN A 196 23.38 -19.49 -10.22
N ARG A 197 22.19 -18.96 -9.90
CA ARG A 197 20.93 -19.53 -10.38
C ARG A 197 20.83 -19.29 -11.88
N LYS A 198 20.57 -20.38 -12.62
CA LYS A 198 20.27 -20.30 -14.04
C LYS A 198 18.96 -19.52 -14.24
N PRO A 199 18.86 -18.66 -15.27
CA PRO A 199 17.59 -18.04 -15.64
C PRO A 199 16.52 -19.10 -15.85
N ALA A 200 15.30 -18.83 -15.40
CA ALA A 200 14.17 -19.71 -15.70
C ALA A 200 13.94 -19.71 -17.22
N GLU A 201 13.47 -20.82 -17.77
CA GLU A 201 13.06 -20.87 -19.18
C GLU A 201 12.07 -19.75 -19.45
N ARG A 202 12.38 -18.91 -20.43
CA ARG A 202 11.55 -17.77 -20.80
C ARG A 202 10.22 -18.33 -21.31
N PRO A 203 9.08 -18.04 -20.68
CA PRO A 203 7.83 -18.13 -21.41
C PRO A 203 8.00 -17.16 -22.58
N SER A 204 7.90 -17.65 -23.82
CA SER A 204 7.77 -16.81 -25.01
C SER A 204 6.41 -16.12 -24.96
N ILE A 205 6.28 -15.16 -24.05
CA ILE A 205 5.07 -14.39 -23.81
C ILE A 205 5.42 -12.97 -24.24
N GLU A 206 4.70 -12.48 -25.24
CA GLU A 206 4.63 -11.07 -25.59
C GLU A 206 4.55 -10.24 -24.31
N LEU A 207 5.32 -9.16 -24.20
CA LEU A 207 5.35 -8.30 -23.02
C LEU A 207 3.91 -8.06 -22.53
N PRO A 208 3.54 -8.51 -21.30
CA PRO A 208 2.19 -8.33 -20.81
C PRO A 208 2.00 -6.84 -20.52
N MET A 209 1.51 -6.11 -21.54
CA MET A 209 1.20 -4.68 -21.45
C MET A 209 -0.03 -4.43 -20.57
N THR A 210 -0.88 -5.45 -20.40
CA THR A 210 -2.17 -5.33 -19.74
C THR A 210 -2.07 -4.98 -18.25
N PRO A 211 -1.22 -5.61 -17.42
CA PRO A 211 -1.00 -5.19 -16.03
C PRO A 211 -0.44 -3.77 -15.92
N ILE A 212 0.39 -3.34 -16.89
CA ILE A 212 0.93 -1.97 -16.95
C ILE A 212 -0.20 -0.98 -17.16
N LEU A 213 -1.01 -1.20 -18.20
CA LEU A 213 -2.14 -0.35 -18.51
C LEU A 213 -3.16 -0.31 -17.35
N ALA A 214 -3.46 -1.46 -16.75
CA ALA A 214 -4.35 -1.56 -15.60
C ALA A 214 -3.82 -0.74 -14.40
N GLY A 215 -2.52 -0.84 -14.11
CA GLY A 215 -1.89 -0.08 -13.04
C GLY A 215 -1.89 1.43 -13.29
N VAL A 216 -1.54 1.87 -14.51
CA VAL A 216 -1.56 3.29 -14.90
C VAL A 216 -2.97 3.89 -14.77
N VAL A 217 -3.98 3.19 -15.30
CA VAL A 217 -5.38 3.63 -15.21
C VAL A 217 -5.84 3.68 -13.76
N LEU A 218 -5.52 2.65 -12.97
CA LEU A 218 -5.91 2.58 -11.56
C LEU A 218 -5.29 3.72 -10.76
N VAL A 219 -3.96 3.83 -10.75
CA VAL A 219 -3.23 4.82 -9.95
C VAL A 219 -3.56 6.23 -10.40
N GLY A 220 -3.59 6.49 -11.71
CA GLY A 220 -3.84 7.81 -12.26
C GLY A 220 -5.21 8.36 -11.86
N VAL A 221 -6.25 7.54 -11.98
CA VAL A 221 -7.62 7.97 -11.64
C VAL A 221 -7.83 8.06 -10.13
N THR A 222 -7.25 7.16 -9.33
CA THR A 222 -7.41 7.23 -7.86
C THR A 222 -6.72 8.45 -7.27
N VAL A 223 -5.49 8.77 -7.72
CA VAL A 223 -4.78 9.98 -7.26
C VAL A 223 -5.52 11.24 -7.70
N ALA A 224 -5.97 11.31 -8.96
CA ALA A 224 -6.76 12.44 -9.44
C ALA A 224 -8.07 12.62 -8.68
N SER A 225 -8.76 11.51 -8.35
CA SER A 225 -10.01 11.55 -7.58
C SER A 225 -9.78 11.99 -6.14
N ALA A 226 -8.69 11.52 -5.50
CA ALA A 226 -8.32 11.95 -4.15
C ALA A 226 -7.99 13.44 -4.09
N GLU A 227 -7.19 13.96 -5.05
CA GLU A 227 -6.87 15.39 -5.14
C GLU A 227 -8.11 16.25 -5.40
N TRP A 228 -9.00 15.77 -6.27
CA TRP A 228 -10.22 16.51 -6.61
C TRP A 228 -11.16 16.62 -5.41
N LEU A 229 -11.37 15.52 -4.68
CA LEU A 229 -12.19 15.51 -3.46
C LEU A 229 -11.56 16.28 -2.31
N ALA A 230 -10.23 16.27 -2.19
CA ALA A 230 -9.54 17.10 -1.19
C ALA A 230 -9.79 18.61 -1.40
N ARG A 231 -10.22 19.02 -2.60
CA ARG A 231 -10.52 20.42 -2.95
C ARG A 231 -12.00 20.75 -3.05
N ASN A 232 -12.84 19.79 -3.41
CA ASN A 232 -14.27 19.99 -3.75
C ASN A 232 -15.19 18.99 -3.03
N GLY A 233 -14.87 18.66 -1.77
CA GLY A 233 -15.60 17.66 -0.99
C GLY A 233 -16.95 18.12 -0.44
N ASP A 234 -17.37 19.37 -0.68
CA ASP A 234 -18.64 19.96 -0.20
C ASP A 234 -19.88 19.42 -0.93
N SER A 235 -19.72 18.97 -2.18
CA SER A 235 -20.84 18.58 -3.02
C SER A 235 -21.10 17.07 -3.00
N PHE A 236 -22.33 16.67 -2.66
CA PHE A 236 -22.80 15.28 -2.82
C PHE A 236 -22.63 14.75 -4.25
N ALA A 237 -22.79 15.62 -5.26
CA ALA A 237 -22.54 15.25 -6.65
C ALA A 237 -21.06 14.91 -6.88
N GLY A 238 -20.16 15.63 -6.22
CA GLY A 238 -18.73 15.36 -6.24
C GLY A 238 -18.35 14.04 -5.59
N ILE A 239 -18.90 13.77 -4.41
CA ILE A 239 -18.73 12.49 -3.70
C ILE A 239 -19.25 11.35 -4.58
N GLY A 240 -20.45 11.49 -5.16
CA GLY A 240 -21.03 10.52 -6.07
C GLY A 240 -20.16 10.26 -7.31
N MET A 241 -19.65 11.32 -7.94
CA MET A 241 -18.73 11.20 -9.07
C MET A 241 -17.45 10.45 -8.69
N ALA A 242 -16.85 10.75 -7.54
CA ALA A 242 -15.63 10.09 -7.09
C ALA A 242 -15.84 8.60 -6.75
N VAL A 243 -17.00 8.24 -6.19
CA VAL A 243 -17.38 6.84 -5.99
C VAL A 243 -17.50 6.13 -7.34
N VAL A 244 -18.24 6.72 -8.28
CA VAL A 244 -18.45 6.13 -9.61
C VAL A 244 -17.13 5.97 -10.35
N THR A 245 -16.26 6.99 -10.37
CA THR A 245 -14.95 6.91 -11.03
C THR A 245 -14.05 5.87 -10.36
N THR A 246 -14.00 5.81 -9.03
CA THR A 246 -13.19 4.82 -8.30
C THR A 246 -13.65 3.39 -8.61
N VAL A 247 -14.96 3.13 -8.54
CA VAL A 247 -15.54 1.81 -8.82
C VAL A 247 -15.37 1.43 -10.27
N ALA A 248 -15.64 2.35 -11.22
CA ALA A 248 -15.47 2.10 -12.64
C ALA A 248 -14.01 1.78 -13.00
N THR A 249 -13.06 2.56 -12.48
CA THR A 249 -11.63 2.33 -12.69
C THR A 249 -11.18 1.01 -12.07
N ALA A 250 -11.61 0.69 -10.85
CA ALA A 250 -11.28 -0.59 -10.21
C ALA A 250 -11.83 -1.78 -11.02
N LEU A 251 -13.05 -1.66 -11.57
CA LEU A 251 -13.66 -2.66 -12.43
C LEU A 251 -12.92 -2.80 -13.76
N ILE A 252 -12.57 -1.68 -14.41
CA ILE A 252 -11.78 -1.68 -15.66
C ILE A 252 -10.42 -2.34 -15.41
N ALA A 253 -9.71 -1.96 -14.35
CA ALA A 253 -8.44 -2.56 -13.99
C ALA A 253 -8.58 -4.07 -13.73
N ALA A 254 -9.61 -4.50 -12.99
CA ALA A 254 -9.88 -5.91 -12.72
C ALA A 254 -10.22 -6.71 -13.99
N MET A 255 -10.95 -6.11 -14.93
CA MET A 255 -11.30 -6.70 -16.24
C MET A 255 -10.11 -6.71 -17.20
N LEU A 256 -9.16 -5.79 -17.09
CA LEU A 256 -7.93 -5.83 -17.88
C LEU A 256 -7.05 -6.99 -17.44
N LEU A 257 -6.97 -7.29 -16.14
CA LEU A 257 -6.14 -8.40 -15.66
C LEU A 257 -6.63 -9.75 -16.19
N PRO A 258 -5.73 -10.70 -16.52
CA PRO A 258 -6.11 -12.01 -17.03
C PRO A 258 -6.79 -12.89 -15.97
N GLY A 259 -7.77 -13.70 -16.41
CA GLY A 259 -8.43 -14.69 -15.55
C GLY A 259 -9.16 -14.07 -14.36
N ARG A 260 -8.93 -14.60 -13.15
CA ARG A 260 -9.55 -14.11 -11.91
C ARG A 260 -8.58 -13.31 -11.04
N ASP A 261 -7.48 -12.83 -11.61
CA ASP A 261 -6.47 -12.06 -10.89
C ASP A 261 -7.00 -10.67 -10.46
N GLY A 262 -8.00 -10.15 -11.16
CA GLY A 262 -8.72 -8.92 -10.81
C GLY A 262 -9.50 -8.98 -9.49
N GLU A 263 -9.76 -10.17 -8.94
CA GLU A 263 -10.46 -10.30 -7.65
C GLU A 263 -9.67 -9.65 -6.51
N LEU A 264 -8.34 -9.81 -6.50
CA LEU A 264 -7.49 -9.24 -5.46
C LEU A 264 -7.49 -7.71 -5.54
N VAL A 265 -7.43 -7.13 -6.76
CA VAL A 265 -7.47 -5.67 -6.94
C VAL A 265 -8.75 -5.07 -6.37
N LEU A 266 -9.92 -5.66 -6.66
CA LEU A 266 -11.20 -5.19 -6.13
C LEU A 266 -11.26 -5.26 -4.59
N VAL A 267 -10.76 -6.34 -4.00
CA VAL A 267 -10.65 -6.49 -2.54
C VAL A 267 -9.77 -5.39 -1.95
N MET A 268 -8.61 -5.13 -2.55
CA MET A 268 -7.64 -4.15 -2.04
C MET A 268 -8.12 -2.71 -2.20
N VAL A 269 -8.85 -2.38 -3.27
CA VAL A 269 -9.51 -1.07 -3.43
C VAL A 269 -10.57 -0.87 -2.34
N GLY A 270 -11.44 -1.86 -2.11
CA GLY A 270 -12.45 -1.79 -1.06
C GLY A 270 -11.84 -1.67 0.35
N LEU A 271 -10.80 -2.45 0.62
CA LEU A 271 -10.05 -2.39 1.88
C LEU A 271 -9.38 -1.02 2.07
N SER A 272 -8.72 -0.48 1.03
CA SER A 272 -8.06 0.83 1.09
C SER A 272 -9.07 1.96 1.37
N ALA A 273 -10.26 1.91 0.73
CA ALA A 273 -11.33 2.86 0.98
C ALA A 273 -11.81 2.82 2.44
N VAL A 274 -12.11 1.63 2.98
CA VAL A 274 -12.55 1.48 4.38
C VAL A 274 -11.43 1.81 5.36
N GLY A 275 -10.19 1.40 5.09
CA GLY A 275 -9.04 1.74 5.91
C GLY A 275 -8.83 3.25 6.00
N SER A 276 -8.97 3.96 4.89
CA SER A 276 -8.87 5.43 4.86
C SER A 276 -9.93 6.12 5.72
N ALA A 277 -11.15 5.57 5.78
CA ALA A 277 -12.23 6.05 6.66
C ALA A 277 -12.01 5.66 8.14
N ALA A 278 -11.55 4.44 8.40
CA ALA A 278 -11.57 3.82 9.73
C ALA A 278 -10.35 4.12 10.60
N LEU A 279 -9.21 4.51 10.01
CA LEU A 279 -7.96 4.71 10.76
C LEU A 279 -8.08 5.90 11.72
N ALA A 280 -8.42 5.63 12.99
CA ALA A 280 -8.28 6.58 14.08
C ALA A 280 -6.79 6.93 14.25
N ALA A 281 -6.46 8.22 14.19
CA ALA A 281 -5.16 8.72 13.77
C ALA A 281 -3.95 8.44 14.70
N GLN A 282 -4.09 7.69 15.79
CA GLN A 282 -2.97 7.45 16.72
C GLN A 282 -3.12 6.07 17.41
N LEU A 283 -2.39 5.07 16.91
CA LEU A 283 -2.19 3.82 17.63
C LEU A 283 -0.98 3.95 18.56
N PRO A 284 -1.06 3.52 19.84
CA PRO A 284 0.10 3.58 20.72
C PRO A 284 1.15 2.58 20.24
N ALA A 285 2.43 2.98 20.28
CA ALA A 285 3.51 2.21 19.66
C ALA A 285 3.69 0.78 20.22
N TRP A 286 3.32 0.55 21.49
CA TRP A 286 3.32 -0.79 22.09
C TRP A 286 2.32 -1.76 21.45
N SER A 287 1.30 -1.25 20.74
CA SER A 287 0.29 -2.06 20.05
C SER A 287 0.75 -2.61 18.71
N ILE A 288 1.89 -2.15 18.17
CA ILE A 288 2.47 -2.64 16.91
C ILE A 288 2.66 -4.16 16.92
N PRO A 289 3.42 -4.76 17.86
CA PRO A 289 3.64 -6.22 17.85
C PRO A 289 2.34 -7.02 17.95
N LEU A 290 1.36 -6.52 18.70
CA LEU A 290 0.04 -7.15 18.81
C LEU A 290 -0.71 -7.09 17.46
N SER A 291 -0.70 -5.92 16.81
CA SER A 291 -1.28 -5.73 15.49
C SER A 291 -0.62 -6.62 14.44
N VAL A 292 0.71 -6.76 14.46
CA VAL A 292 1.45 -7.67 13.57
C VAL A 292 1.02 -9.13 13.81
N ALA A 293 0.81 -9.54 15.06
CA ALA A 293 0.31 -10.88 15.37
C ALA A 293 -1.11 -11.10 14.83
N VAL A 294 -2.03 -10.16 15.07
CA VAL A 294 -3.42 -10.21 14.56
C VAL A 294 -3.45 -10.27 13.03
N MET A 295 -2.62 -9.46 12.38
CA MET A 295 -2.47 -9.43 10.93
C MET A 295 -1.95 -10.75 10.36
N SER A 296 -0.93 -11.33 11.02
CA SER A 296 -0.38 -12.64 10.65
C SER A 296 -1.43 -13.75 10.79
N VAL A 297 -2.30 -13.67 11.81
CA VAL A 297 -3.43 -14.60 11.97
C VAL A 297 -4.46 -14.43 10.86
N GLY A 298 -4.82 -13.20 10.49
CA GLY A 298 -5.72 -12.93 9.36
C GLY A 298 -5.16 -13.47 8.04
N MET A 299 -3.88 -13.26 7.83
CA MET A 299 -3.14 -13.77 6.67
C MET A 299 -3.11 -15.30 6.61
N TRP A 300 -2.83 -15.96 7.74
CA TRP A 300 -2.88 -17.41 7.84
C TRP A 300 -4.29 -17.98 7.60
N TYR A 301 -5.32 -17.28 8.08
CA TYR A 301 -6.71 -17.67 7.82
C TYR A 301 -7.06 -17.52 6.33
N GLY A 302 -6.62 -16.44 5.69
CA GLY A 302 -6.84 -16.16 4.27
C GLY A 302 -6.23 -17.21 3.36
N THR A 303 -5.03 -17.71 3.68
CA THR A 303 -4.41 -18.76 2.86
C THR A 303 -5.02 -20.15 3.02
N ARG A 304 -5.72 -20.42 4.12
CA ARG A 304 -6.47 -21.67 4.31
C ARG A 304 -7.87 -21.62 3.72
N ARG A 305 -8.52 -20.46 3.75
CA ARG A 305 -9.93 -20.27 3.35
C ARG A 305 -10.10 -19.01 2.50
N GLY A 306 -9.38 -18.96 1.38
CA GLY A 306 -9.41 -17.81 0.47
C GLY A 306 -10.82 -17.60 -0.11
N ALA A 307 -11.53 -16.59 0.38
CA ALA A 307 -12.85 -16.21 -0.09
C ALA A 307 -12.93 -14.67 -0.23
N PRO A 308 -12.58 -14.11 -1.40
CA PRO A 308 -12.50 -12.65 -1.57
C PRO A 308 -13.88 -11.97 -1.47
N MET A 309 -14.95 -12.68 -1.84
CA MET A 309 -16.32 -12.21 -1.62
C MET A 309 -16.64 -12.04 -0.13
N VAL A 310 -16.26 -13.01 0.70
CA VAL A 310 -16.43 -12.94 2.16
C VAL A 310 -15.58 -11.80 2.72
N CYS A 311 -14.36 -11.60 2.20
CA CYS A 311 -13.52 -10.47 2.57
C CYS A 311 -14.23 -9.13 2.32
N LEU A 312 -14.77 -8.92 1.12
CA LEU A 312 -15.49 -7.69 0.79
C LEU A 312 -16.74 -7.49 1.65
N LEU A 313 -17.48 -8.56 1.97
CA LEU A 313 -18.62 -8.46 2.89
C LEU A 313 -18.19 -8.05 4.30
N LEU A 314 -17.09 -8.61 4.82
CA LEU A 314 -16.56 -8.22 6.14
C LEU A 314 -16.03 -6.78 6.13
N VAL A 315 -15.38 -6.36 5.04
CA VAL A 315 -14.93 -4.97 4.84
C VAL A 315 -16.14 -4.02 4.76
N LEU A 316 -17.24 -4.43 4.12
CA LEU A 316 -18.49 -3.65 4.09
C LEU A 316 -19.10 -3.51 5.48
N VAL A 317 -19.17 -4.60 6.25
CA VAL A 317 -19.65 -4.56 7.63
C VAL A 317 -18.80 -3.62 8.47
N LEU A 318 -17.48 -3.64 8.31
CA LEU A 318 -16.58 -2.72 8.99
C LEU A 318 -16.80 -1.26 8.56
N GLY A 319 -17.02 -1.00 7.26
CA GLY A 319 -17.33 0.34 6.75
C GLY A 319 -18.66 0.89 7.24
N LEU A 320 -19.70 0.05 7.32
CA LEU A 320 -20.98 0.43 7.90
C LEU A 320 -20.85 0.67 9.41
N PHE A 321 -20.10 -0.20 10.10
CA PHE A 321 -19.80 -0.02 11.51
C PHE A 321 -19.09 1.31 11.77
N THR A 322 -18.06 1.66 10.98
CA THR A 322 -17.35 2.93 11.14
C THR A 322 -18.23 4.14 10.85
N ALA A 323 -19.17 4.05 9.89
CA ALA A 323 -20.14 5.10 9.62
C ALA A 323 -21.11 5.31 10.79
N LEU A 324 -21.60 4.21 11.40
CA LEU A 324 -22.52 4.25 12.54
C LEU A 324 -21.84 4.72 13.83
N THR A 325 -20.55 4.44 14.00
CA THR A 325 -19.80 4.85 15.20
C THR A 325 -19.02 6.16 15.02
N ALA A 326 -19.15 6.85 13.88
CA ALA A 326 -18.37 8.06 13.57
C ALA A 326 -18.46 9.16 14.64
N ASN A 327 -19.60 9.26 15.33
CA ASN A 327 -19.86 10.27 16.36
C ASN A 327 -19.61 9.76 17.80
N THR A 328 -18.95 8.61 17.97
CA THR A 328 -18.79 7.97 19.28
C THR A 328 -17.33 7.88 19.70
N ASP A 329 -16.96 8.55 20.80
CA ASP A 329 -15.58 8.57 21.34
C ASP A 329 -15.22 7.36 22.22
N ARG A 330 -16.00 6.28 22.15
CA ARG A 330 -15.74 5.10 23.00
C ARG A 330 -14.53 4.34 22.49
N ALA A 331 -13.47 4.30 23.30
CA ALA A 331 -12.21 3.61 23.00
C ALA A 331 -12.38 2.13 22.59
N ILE A 332 -13.42 1.43 23.10
CA ILE A 332 -13.66 0.03 22.73
C ILE A 332 -14.00 -0.14 21.25
N TRP A 333 -14.68 0.84 20.63
CA TRP A 333 -15.06 0.78 19.22
C TRP A 333 -13.88 1.12 18.31
N THR A 334 -13.03 2.08 18.70
CA THR A 334 -11.83 2.42 17.93
C THR A 334 -10.81 1.28 17.97
N VAL A 335 -10.55 0.69 19.15
CA VAL A 335 -9.66 -0.48 19.29
C VAL A 335 -10.22 -1.71 18.58
N GLY A 336 -11.53 -1.98 18.71
CA GLY A 336 -12.18 -3.09 18.01
C GLY A 336 -12.14 -2.93 16.49
N GLY A 337 -12.47 -1.74 15.98
CA GLY A 337 -12.47 -1.44 14.55
C GLY A 337 -11.07 -1.50 13.92
N THR A 338 -10.06 -0.95 14.59
CA THR A 338 -8.66 -1.04 14.15
C THR A 338 -8.14 -2.47 14.18
N THR A 339 -8.43 -3.24 15.23
CA THR A 339 -8.07 -4.66 15.30
C THR A 339 -8.72 -5.47 14.16
N ALA A 340 -10.00 -5.21 13.89
CA ALA A 340 -10.71 -5.84 12.78
C ALA A 340 -10.12 -5.45 11.41
N LEU A 341 -9.77 -4.18 11.21
CA LEU A 341 -9.13 -3.70 9.98
C LEU A 341 -7.77 -4.37 9.75
N VAL A 342 -6.93 -4.45 10.79
CA VAL A 342 -5.61 -5.08 10.74
C VAL A 342 -5.73 -6.57 10.40
N TRP A 343 -6.68 -7.27 11.00
CA TRP A 343 -6.98 -8.66 10.65
C TRP A 343 -7.45 -8.79 9.20
N LEU A 344 -8.37 -7.91 8.76
CA LEU A 344 -8.89 -7.90 7.40
C LEU A 344 -7.83 -7.57 6.36
N ALA A 345 -6.85 -6.72 6.69
CA ALA A 345 -5.74 -6.42 5.78
C ALA A 345 -4.87 -7.65 5.50
N GLY A 346 -4.56 -8.44 6.53
CA GLY A 346 -3.90 -9.73 6.38
C GLY A 346 -4.73 -10.72 5.57
N TYR A 347 -6.02 -10.84 5.90
CA TYR A 347 -6.95 -11.74 5.21
C TYR A 347 -7.14 -11.37 3.74
N ALA A 348 -7.29 -10.08 3.43
CA ALA A 348 -7.53 -9.54 2.10
C ALA A 348 -6.42 -9.92 1.11
N LEU A 349 -5.15 -9.66 1.46
CA LEU A 349 -3.99 -9.95 0.60
C LEU A 349 -3.78 -11.43 0.29
N THR A 350 -4.40 -12.30 1.08
CA THR A 350 -4.30 -13.75 0.94
C THR A 350 -5.61 -14.42 0.56
N SER A 351 -6.70 -13.65 0.48
CA SER A 351 -8.03 -14.15 0.14
C SER A 351 -8.15 -14.59 -1.31
N ALA A 352 -7.36 -14.01 -2.21
CA ALA A 352 -7.21 -14.41 -3.60
C ALA A 352 -5.72 -14.60 -3.91
N THR A 353 -5.39 -15.63 -4.69
CA THR A 353 -4.03 -15.94 -5.11
C THR A 353 -3.89 -15.73 -6.62
N PRO A 354 -3.55 -14.51 -7.08
CA PRO A 354 -3.33 -14.27 -8.50
C PRO A 354 -2.25 -15.19 -9.06
N ARG A 355 -2.46 -15.67 -10.29
CA ARG A 355 -1.51 -16.58 -10.96
C ARG A 355 -0.25 -15.86 -11.39
N TYR A 356 -0.38 -14.59 -11.79
CA TYR A 356 0.73 -13.78 -12.27
C TYR A 356 1.30 -12.89 -11.16
N VAL A 357 2.62 -12.94 -11.00
CA VAL A 357 3.37 -12.16 -9.99
C VAL A 357 3.14 -10.64 -10.11
N PRO A 358 3.18 -10.02 -11.30
CA PRO A 358 2.90 -8.58 -11.43
C PRO A 358 1.52 -8.18 -10.92
N ASN A 359 0.51 -9.05 -11.08
CA ASN A 359 -0.85 -8.79 -10.62
C ASN A 359 -0.94 -8.78 -9.08
N ARG A 360 -0.15 -9.64 -8.41
CA ARG A 360 0.00 -9.62 -6.95
C ARG A 360 0.67 -8.33 -6.48
N VAL A 361 1.74 -7.90 -7.15
CA VAL A 361 2.43 -6.64 -6.82
C VAL A 361 1.47 -5.47 -6.97
N LEU A 362 0.79 -5.35 -8.12
CA LEU A 362 -0.19 -4.31 -8.37
C LEU A 362 -1.24 -4.23 -7.26
N ALA A 363 -1.90 -5.34 -6.94
CA ALA A 363 -2.95 -5.33 -5.93
C ALA A 363 -2.43 -4.97 -4.52
N THR A 364 -1.20 -5.38 -4.17
CA THR A 364 -0.62 -5.06 -2.86
C THR A 364 -0.24 -3.58 -2.78
N VAL A 365 0.30 -3.04 -3.86
CA VAL A 365 0.74 -1.64 -3.94
C VAL A 365 -0.45 -0.66 -3.86
N VAL A 366 -1.66 -1.08 -4.25
CA VAL A 366 -2.90 -0.29 -4.10
C VAL A 366 -3.17 0.16 -2.66
N ILE A 367 -2.65 -0.55 -1.65
CA ILE A 367 -2.80 -0.13 -0.24
C ILE A 367 -2.13 1.21 0.02
N PHE A 368 -1.00 1.48 -0.64
CA PHE A 368 -0.27 2.73 -0.46
C PHE A 368 -0.92 3.90 -1.20
N ILE A 369 -1.69 3.62 -2.25
CA ILE A 369 -2.26 4.67 -3.09
C ILE A 369 -3.35 5.40 -2.29
N PRO A 370 -3.29 6.74 -2.21
CA PRO A 370 -4.31 7.53 -1.54
C PRO A 370 -5.67 7.30 -2.20
N SER A 371 -6.65 6.91 -1.40
CA SER A 371 -8.00 6.65 -1.87
C SER A 371 -8.80 7.96 -1.98
N ALA A 372 -9.85 7.95 -2.80
CA ALA A 372 -10.84 9.03 -2.84
C ALA A 372 -11.39 9.38 -1.45
N VAL A 373 -11.61 8.36 -0.62
CA VAL A 373 -12.08 8.50 0.77
C VAL A 373 -11.07 9.23 1.65
N LEU A 374 -9.77 8.99 1.43
CA LEU A 374 -8.73 9.73 2.16
C LEU A 374 -8.79 11.23 1.81
N GLY A 375 -8.99 11.57 0.54
CA GLY A 375 -9.18 12.97 0.11
C GLY A 375 -10.41 13.61 0.72
N LEU A 376 -11.55 12.90 0.76
CA LEU A 376 -12.77 13.39 1.40
C LEU A 376 -12.61 13.54 2.92
N ARG A 377 -11.89 12.61 3.56
CA ARG A 377 -11.58 12.70 4.99
C ARG A 377 -10.68 13.89 5.30
N ASP A 378 -9.66 14.13 4.47
CA ASP A 378 -8.79 15.29 4.60
C ASP A 378 -9.61 16.58 4.45
N TYR A 379 -10.49 16.64 3.46
CA TYR A 379 -11.43 17.73 3.28
C TYR A 379 -12.35 17.92 4.50
N ALA A 380 -12.99 16.86 5.03
CA ALA A 380 -13.87 16.97 6.19
C ALA A 380 -13.14 17.43 7.47
N ALA A 381 -11.88 17.05 7.63
CA ALA A 381 -11.04 17.48 8.74
C ALA A 381 -10.54 18.93 8.62
N ARG A 382 -10.42 19.43 7.38
CA ARG A 382 -9.76 20.70 7.07
C ARG A 382 -10.71 21.82 6.63
N GLY A 383 -11.82 21.51 5.97
CA GLY A 383 -12.70 22.48 5.34
C GLY A 383 -12.00 23.32 4.26
N HIS A 384 -12.63 24.43 3.83
CA HIS A 384 -12.08 25.34 2.82
C HIS A 384 -10.95 26.24 3.38
N TYR A 385 -9.80 25.68 3.73
CA TYR A 385 -8.65 26.48 4.17
C TYR A 385 -8.10 27.46 3.11
N ALA A 386 -8.46 27.31 1.83
CA ALA A 386 -7.82 28.03 0.74
C ALA A 386 -8.50 29.34 0.30
N MET A 387 -9.73 29.65 0.74
CA MET A 387 -10.47 30.81 0.23
C MET A 387 -11.42 31.39 1.30
N GLN A 388 -10.89 31.91 2.42
CA GLN A 388 -11.71 32.77 3.26
C GLN A 388 -11.57 34.21 2.78
N GLU A 389 -12.63 34.68 2.12
CA GLU A 389 -12.77 36.02 1.55
C GLU A 389 -12.40 37.09 2.59
N SER A 390 -11.44 37.93 2.21
CA SER A 390 -10.61 38.78 3.06
C SER A 390 -11.36 39.96 3.70
N SER A 391 -12.30 39.73 4.62
CA SER A 391 -12.88 40.87 5.33
C SER A 391 -13.03 40.80 6.85
N ARG A 392 -13.23 39.65 7.54
CA ARG A 392 -13.55 39.73 9.00
C ARG A 392 -13.14 38.61 9.98
N SER A 393 -12.35 37.59 9.63
CA SER A 393 -11.96 36.55 10.62
C SER A 393 -10.47 36.57 10.96
N ILE A 394 -10.15 37.08 12.16
CA ILE A 394 -8.80 37.05 12.77
C ILE A 394 -8.50 35.66 13.39
N VAL A 395 -9.49 34.77 13.44
CA VAL A 395 -9.36 33.40 13.97
C VAL A 395 -9.89 32.42 12.93
N CYS A 396 -9.02 31.55 12.42
CA CYS A 396 -9.40 30.43 11.55
C CYS A 396 -10.12 29.38 12.41
N THR A 397 -11.45 29.47 12.51
CA THR A 397 -12.23 28.40 13.15
C THR A 397 -12.56 27.35 12.12
N VAL A 398 -11.89 26.20 12.22
CA VAL A 398 -12.23 24.99 11.46
C VAL A 398 -13.50 24.43 12.08
N VAL A 399 -14.60 24.47 11.35
CA VAL A 399 -15.79 23.72 11.74
C VAL A 399 -15.69 22.38 11.01
N PRO A 400 -15.41 21.26 11.71
CA PRO A 400 -15.37 19.96 11.06
C PRO A 400 -16.75 19.67 10.45
N GLU A 401 -16.76 19.35 9.16
CA GLU A 401 -17.98 18.90 8.46
C GLU A 401 -18.32 17.45 8.83
N ASP A 402 -19.43 16.93 8.31
CA ASP A 402 -20.01 15.61 8.63
C ASP A 402 -18.95 14.48 8.66
N VAL A 403 -18.56 14.10 9.87
CA VAL A 403 -17.51 13.10 10.16
C VAL A 403 -17.89 11.70 9.64
N SER A 404 -19.17 11.48 9.32
CA SER A 404 -19.68 10.19 8.82
C SER A 404 -19.58 10.04 7.30
N ALA A 405 -19.47 11.13 6.54
CA ALA A 405 -19.48 11.10 5.08
C ALA A 405 -18.36 10.23 4.44
N PRO A 406 -17.10 10.24 4.94
CA PRO A 406 -16.05 9.36 4.42
C PRO A 406 -16.37 7.88 4.59
N ALA A 407 -16.99 7.48 5.71
CA ALA A 407 -17.32 6.09 6.00
C ALA A 407 -18.49 5.57 5.14
N TRP A 408 -19.50 6.41 4.89
CA TRP A 408 -20.56 6.11 3.93
C TRP A 408 -20.02 5.97 2.50
N THR A 409 -19.12 6.87 2.10
CA THR A 409 -18.45 6.84 0.79
C THR A 409 -17.63 5.56 0.62
N ALA A 410 -16.87 5.16 1.64
CA ALA A 410 -16.13 3.90 1.64
C ALA A 410 -17.07 2.69 1.47
N SER A 411 -18.19 2.67 2.18
CA SER A 411 -19.19 1.59 2.08
C SER A 411 -19.78 1.48 0.67
N LEU A 412 -20.07 2.61 0.01
CA LEU A 412 -20.54 2.63 -1.37
C LEU A 412 -19.48 2.08 -2.35
N ILE A 413 -18.21 2.43 -2.17
CA ILE A 413 -17.11 1.88 -2.98
C ILE A 413 -17.03 0.36 -2.81
N VAL A 414 -17.14 -0.14 -1.57
CA VAL A 414 -17.12 -1.59 -1.30
C VAL A 414 -18.31 -2.30 -1.96
N ILE A 415 -19.52 -1.72 -1.91
CA ILE A 415 -20.68 -2.25 -2.63
C ILE A 415 -20.38 -2.32 -4.14
N GLY A 416 -19.79 -1.27 -4.71
CA GLY A 416 -19.32 -1.25 -6.09
C GLY A 416 -18.31 -2.36 -6.40
N CYS A 417 -17.34 -2.60 -5.51
CA CYS A 417 -16.37 -3.68 -5.64
C CYS A 417 -17.02 -5.07 -5.54
N ILE A 418 -18.06 -5.24 -4.70
CA ILE A 418 -18.83 -6.49 -4.60
C ILE A 418 -19.57 -6.76 -5.91
N VAL A 419 -20.26 -5.75 -6.45
CA VAL A 419 -20.94 -5.85 -7.75
C VAL A 419 -19.92 -6.14 -8.85
N GLY A 420 -18.80 -5.43 -8.86
CA GLY A 420 -17.71 -5.65 -9.81
C GLY A 420 -17.14 -7.07 -9.74
N LEU A 421 -16.97 -7.61 -8.54
CA LEU A 421 -16.52 -8.99 -8.32
C LEU A 421 -17.54 -10.00 -8.86
N TYR A 422 -18.83 -9.75 -8.64
CA TYR A 422 -19.91 -10.58 -9.18
C TYR A 422 -19.90 -10.56 -10.73
N VAL A 423 -19.80 -9.37 -11.34
CA VAL A 423 -19.73 -9.21 -12.80
C VAL A 423 -18.47 -9.89 -13.37
N LEU A 424 -17.32 -9.76 -12.69
CA LEU A 424 -16.08 -10.43 -13.08
C LEU A 424 -16.23 -11.95 -13.09
N ARG A 425 -16.83 -12.52 -12.03
CA ARG A 425 -17.07 -13.97 -11.92
C ARG A 425 -18.10 -14.47 -12.93
N TYR A 426 -19.12 -13.67 -13.21
CA TYR A 426 -20.13 -13.98 -14.23
C TYR A 426 -19.51 -14.05 -15.63
N ASN A 427 -18.66 -13.07 -15.96
CA ASN A 427 -17.99 -13.01 -17.26
C ASN A 427 -16.81 -14.00 -17.39
N ARG A 428 -16.32 -14.55 -16.28
CA ARG A 428 -15.14 -15.45 -16.23
C ARG A 428 -15.44 -16.67 -15.35
N PRO A 429 -16.21 -17.65 -15.86
CA PRO A 429 -16.47 -18.88 -15.14
C PRO A 429 -15.15 -19.61 -14.81
N PRO A 430 -15.13 -20.45 -13.75
CA PRO A 430 -13.96 -21.26 -13.44
C PRO A 430 -13.59 -22.12 -14.65
N SER A 431 -12.33 -22.09 -15.08
CA SER A 431 -11.82 -23.07 -16.03
C SER A 431 -12.09 -24.46 -15.46
N GLY A 432 -12.84 -25.28 -16.20
CA GLY A 432 -13.22 -26.62 -15.75
C GLY A 432 -12.02 -27.57 -15.67
N PRO A 433 -12.15 -28.71 -14.98
CA PRO A 433 -11.07 -29.70 -14.83
C PRO A 433 -10.53 -30.28 -16.15
N ALA A 434 -11.24 -30.13 -17.28
CA ALA A 434 -10.81 -30.60 -18.60
C ALA A 434 -9.54 -29.92 -19.13
N ASP A 435 -9.23 -28.69 -18.70
CA ASP A 435 -8.00 -27.99 -19.10
C ASP A 435 -6.77 -28.42 -18.26
N ALA A 436 -7.00 -29.06 -17.11
CA ALA A 436 -5.92 -29.61 -16.27
C ALA A 436 -5.43 -30.96 -16.83
N GLU A 437 -6.34 -31.76 -17.41
CA GLU A 437 -6.03 -33.08 -17.96
C GLU A 437 -5.31 -32.98 -19.33
N MET A 438 -5.59 -31.94 -20.13
CA MET A 438 -4.83 -31.67 -21.37
C MET A 438 -3.41 -31.12 -21.12
N ALA A 439 -3.15 -30.50 -19.97
CA ALA A 439 -1.81 -30.03 -19.59
C ALA A 439 -0.92 -31.13 -18.99
N GLU A 440 -1.51 -32.27 -18.61
CA GLU A 440 -0.83 -33.39 -17.95
C GLU A 440 -0.73 -34.65 -18.83
N SER A 441 -0.98 -34.56 -20.14
CA SER A 441 -0.63 -35.64 -21.07
C SER A 441 0.83 -35.49 -21.50
N PRO A 442 1.81 -36.16 -20.88
CA PRO A 442 3.11 -36.33 -21.50
C PRO A 442 2.87 -37.10 -22.79
N THR A 443 3.19 -36.49 -23.92
CA THR A 443 3.52 -37.21 -25.16
C THR A 443 4.55 -38.28 -24.79
N LEU A 444 4.07 -39.49 -24.56
CA LEU A 444 4.85 -40.72 -24.59
C LEU A 444 5.43 -40.80 -26.00
N THR A 445 6.68 -40.36 -26.15
CA THR A 445 7.52 -40.77 -27.26
C THR A 445 7.67 -42.29 -27.17
N PRO A 446 7.24 -43.07 -28.16
CA PRO A 446 7.60 -44.48 -28.22
C PRO A 446 9.11 -44.53 -28.51
N ALA A 447 9.88 -44.88 -27.49
CA ALA A 447 11.18 -45.50 -27.69
C ALA A 447 10.91 -47.00 -27.83
N ASP A 448 11.06 -47.51 -29.05
CA ASP A 448 11.60 -48.83 -29.41
C ASP A 448 11.14 -49.18 -30.85
N GLU A 449 12.03 -48.95 -31.82
CA GLU A 449 12.53 -49.93 -32.80
C GLU A 449 13.74 -49.40 -33.58
#